data_AF-A0A8R7U7F7-F1
#
_entry.id   AF-A0A8R7U7F7-F1
#
_cell.length_a   1.000
_cell.length_b   1.000
_cell.length_c   1.000
_cell.angle_alpha   90.00
_cell.angle_beta   90.00
_cell.angle_gamma   90.00
#
_symmetry.space_group_name_H-M   'P 1'
#
loop_
_entity.id
_entity.type
_entity.pdbx_description
1 polymer ?
#
loop_
_entity_poly.entity_id
_entity_poly.type
_entity_poly.pdbx_seq_one_letter_code
_entity_poly.pdbx_strand_id
1 'polypeptide(L)'
;MGKGGQDEAARPDGSGSPGADPDVPVFPFWARTPSDCLAELGVSADRGLSSDDAAARLHKYGPNELERHAPPSLWKLVLEQFNDTLVRILLAAAVVSFVLALYDGAEGGEVRATAFVEPLVIFLILIVNAVVGVWQESNAEKALEALKEIQSEHATVKRDGRWKHGLPARDLVIGDIVELRVGDKVPADMRVLQLISSTLRVEQGSLTGETSSVNKTSHKIHLEDTDIQGKECMVFAGTTIVNGSAVCVVTGTGMATEIGKIHSQIQEASQEEDDTPLKKKLNEFVALAVAAIPEGLPAVITTCLALG
;
A
#
# COMPACT_ATOMS: atom_id res chain seq x y z
N MET A 1 -52.57 -14.35 -18.40
CA MET A 1 -52.06 -13.32 -19.34
C MET A 1 -52.22 -11.97 -18.68
N GLY A 2 -51.29 -11.03 -18.63
CA GLY A 2 -49.96 -10.89 -19.20
C GLY A 2 -49.29 -9.67 -18.55
N LYS A 3 -47.96 -9.66 -18.61
CA LYS A 3 -46.98 -8.77 -17.96
C LYS A 3 -47.14 -7.28 -18.35
N GLY A 4 -46.59 -6.40 -17.51
CA GLY A 4 -46.19 -5.04 -17.86
C GLY A 4 -45.18 -4.51 -16.85
N GLY A 5 -43.92 -4.90 -17.03
CA GLY A 5 -42.78 -4.47 -16.22
C GLY A 5 -42.29 -3.09 -16.64
N GLN A 6 -41.70 -2.40 -15.68
CA GLN A 6 -41.04 -1.10 -15.85
C GLN A 6 -39.63 -1.34 -16.39
N ASP A 7 -39.32 -0.73 -17.54
CA ASP A 7 -37.97 -0.56 -18.05
C ASP A 7 -37.50 0.84 -17.65
N GLU A 8 -36.58 0.93 -16.69
CA GLU A 8 -35.78 2.15 -16.46
C GLU A 8 -34.32 1.83 -16.75
N ALA A 9 -33.80 2.52 -17.77
CA ALA A 9 -32.53 2.27 -18.40
C ALA A 9 -31.35 2.65 -17.49
N ALA A 10 -30.49 1.68 -17.19
CA ALA A 10 -29.17 1.90 -16.62
C ALA A 10 -28.20 2.39 -17.70
N ARG A 11 -27.54 3.53 -17.45
CA ARG A 11 -26.40 4.04 -18.23
C ARG A 11 -25.12 3.27 -17.85
N PRO A 12 -24.21 2.99 -18.79
CA PRO A 12 -22.93 2.40 -18.46
C PRO A 12 -21.88 3.51 -18.31
N ASP A 13 -21.49 3.83 -17.08
CA ASP A 13 -20.35 4.70 -16.83
C ASP A 13 -19.11 3.83 -16.63
N GLY A 14 -18.36 3.67 -17.71
CA GLY A 14 -17.06 3.02 -17.72
C GLY A 14 -15.96 3.95 -17.22
N SER A 15 -15.17 3.47 -16.26
CA SER A 15 -13.75 3.81 -16.13
C SER A 15 -13.08 2.72 -15.27
N GLY A 16 -12.80 1.58 -15.90
CA GLY A 16 -11.99 0.53 -15.29
C GLY A 16 -10.51 0.89 -15.35
N SER A 17 -9.85 0.91 -14.19
CA SER A 17 -8.40 0.89 -14.09
C SER A 17 -7.81 -0.33 -14.81
N PRO A 18 -6.67 -0.21 -15.50
CA PRO A 18 -6.02 -1.34 -16.15
C PRO A 18 -5.24 -2.12 -15.09
N GLY A 19 -5.81 -3.18 -14.51
CA GLY A 19 -5.09 -3.90 -13.45
C GLY A 19 -5.64 -5.19 -12.88
N ALA A 20 -6.78 -5.74 -13.33
CA ALA A 20 -7.15 -7.13 -13.12
C ALA A 20 -8.42 -7.41 -13.92
N ASP A 21 -8.40 -8.40 -14.81
CA ASP A 21 -9.62 -8.88 -15.47
C ASP A 21 -10.45 -9.65 -14.42
N PRO A 22 -11.65 -9.18 -14.02
CA PRO A 22 -12.43 -9.78 -12.94
C PRO A 22 -13.01 -11.17 -13.27
N ASP A 23 -12.86 -11.64 -14.51
CA ASP A 23 -13.49 -12.86 -15.03
C ASP A 23 -12.54 -14.07 -15.18
N VAL A 24 -11.31 -14.03 -14.63
CA VAL A 24 -10.47 -15.24 -14.57
C VAL A 24 -10.81 -16.03 -13.30
N PRO A 25 -11.49 -17.20 -13.39
CA PRO A 25 -11.80 -17.99 -12.21
C PRO A 25 -10.50 -18.47 -11.55
N VAL A 26 -10.20 -17.92 -10.36
CA VAL A 26 -9.06 -18.33 -9.55
C VAL A 26 -9.28 -19.77 -9.10
N PHE A 27 -8.38 -20.68 -9.46
CA PHE A 27 -8.46 -22.08 -9.06
C PHE A 27 -8.49 -22.18 -7.52
N PRO A 28 -9.58 -22.70 -6.91
CA PRO A 28 -9.74 -22.69 -5.46
C PRO A 28 -8.93 -23.82 -4.82
N PHE A 29 -7.63 -23.59 -4.59
CA PHE A 29 -6.70 -24.60 -4.04
C PHE A 29 -7.19 -25.23 -2.73
N TRP A 30 -7.96 -24.50 -1.90
CA TRP A 30 -8.51 -25.04 -0.65
C TRP A 30 -9.63 -26.05 -0.86
N ALA A 31 -10.39 -25.93 -1.95
CA ALA A 31 -11.52 -26.79 -2.28
C ALA A 31 -11.13 -28.02 -3.14
N ARG A 32 -9.83 -28.20 -3.37
CA ARG A 32 -9.27 -29.23 -4.26
C ARG A 32 -8.35 -30.17 -3.48
N THR A 33 -8.21 -31.40 -3.99
CA THR A 33 -7.33 -32.39 -3.35
C THR A 33 -5.86 -32.06 -3.65
N PRO A 34 -4.90 -32.53 -2.82
CA PRO A 34 -3.48 -32.33 -3.10
C PRO A 34 -3.06 -32.75 -4.52
N SER A 35 -3.62 -33.86 -5.03
CA SER A 35 -3.36 -34.33 -6.39
C SER A 35 -3.88 -33.39 -7.48
N ASP A 36 -5.07 -32.81 -7.29
CA ASP A 36 -5.64 -31.85 -8.25
C ASP A 36 -4.81 -30.57 -8.29
N CYS A 37 -4.37 -30.08 -7.13
CA CYS A 37 -3.52 -28.90 -7.03
C CYS A 37 -2.16 -29.11 -7.70
N LEU A 38 -1.56 -30.29 -7.53
CA LEU A 38 -0.30 -30.65 -8.19
C LEU A 38 -0.45 -30.78 -9.70
N ALA A 39 -1.58 -31.34 -10.16
CA ALA A 39 -1.89 -31.46 -11.59
C ALA A 39 -2.11 -30.09 -12.25
N GLU A 40 -2.87 -29.20 -11.60
CA GLU A 40 -3.08 -27.82 -12.05
C GLU A 40 -1.77 -27.05 -12.19
N LEU A 41 -0.88 -27.19 -11.21
CA LEU A 41 0.42 -26.52 -11.21
C LEU A 41 1.47 -27.20 -12.09
N GLY A 42 1.17 -28.39 -12.63
CA GLY A 42 2.10 -29.20 -13.42
C GLY A 42 3.35 -29.64 -12.64
N VAL A 43 3.22 -29.94 -11.35
CA VAL A 43 4.35 -30.28 -10.46
C VAL A 43 4.16 -31.65 -9.84
N SER A 44 5.25 -32.40 -9.67
CA SER A 44 5.24 -33.66 -8.93
C SER A 44 5.74 -33.47 -7.50
N ALA A 45 5.04 -34.02 -6.50
CA ALA A 45 5.43 -33.89 -5.09
C ALA A 45 6.77 -34.60 -4.74
N ASP A 46 7.10 -35.67 -5.47
CA ASP A 46 8.33 -36.43 -5.27
C ASP A 46 9.56 -35.74 -5.86
N ARG A 47 9.41 -35.02 -6.98
CA ARG A 47 10.51 -34.33 -7.66
C ARG A 47 10.58 -32.83 -7.37
N GLY A 48 9.44 -32.19 -7.10
CA GLY A 48 9.31 -30.74 -7.12
C GLY A 48 9.53 -30.17 -8.52
N LEU A 49 9.80 -28.87 -8.58
CA LEU A 49 10.11 -28.18 -9.84
C LEU A 49 11.54 -28.48 -10.32
N SER A 50 11.75 -28.45 -11.63
CA SER A 50 13.12 -28.36 -12.17
C SER A 50 13.70 -26.96 -11.92
N SER A 51 15.02 -26.84 -11.85
CA SER A 51 15.66 -25.52 -11.73
C SER A 51 15.33 -24.61 -12.92
N ASP A 52 15.18 -25.18 -14.12
CA ASP A 52 14.82 -24.44 -15.34
C ASP A 52 13.37 -23.95 -15.30
N ASP A 53 12.42 -24.80 -14.87
CA ASP A 53 11.02 -24.40 -14.70
C ASP A 53 10.88 -23.32 -13.62
N ALA A 54 11.62 -23.44 -12.52
CA ALA A 54 11.61 -22.44 -11.46
C ALA A 54 12.13 -21.08 -11.97
N ALA A 55 13.22 -21.07 -12.74
CA ALA A 55 13.74 -19.85 -13.37
C ALA A 55 12.77 -19.24 -14.39
N ALA A 56 12.13 -20.07 -15.22
CA ALA A 56 11.12 -19.63 -16.17
C ALA A 56 9.89 -19.02 -15.47
N ARG A 57 9.42 -19.63 -14.37
CA ARG A 57 8.31 -19.08 -13.56
C ARG A 57 8.72 -17.78 -12.87
N LEU A 58 9.94 -17.68 -12.36
CA LEU A 58 10.45 -16.46 -11.73
C LEU A 58 10.49 -15.30 -12.74
N HIS A 59 10.92 -15.57 -13.98
CA HIS A 59 10.91 -14.56 -15.04
C HIS A 59 9.48 -14.17 -15.47
N LYS A 60 8.52 -15.10 -15.41
CA LYS A 60 7.13 -14.86 -15.82
C LYS A 60 6.30 -14.13 -14.75
N TYR A 61 6.41 -14.54 -13.50
CA TYR A 61 5.56 -14.07 -12.39
C TYR A 61 6.26 -13.05 -11.50
N GLY A 62 7.58 -12.88 -11.65
CA GLY A 62 8.38 -12.03 -10.79
C GLY A 62 8.76 -12.68 -9.46
N PRO A 63 9.56 -11.98 -8.64
CA PRO A 63 9.97 -12.46 -7.33
C PRO A 63 8.80 -12.49 -6.34
N ASN A 64 8.92 -13.36 -5.32
CA ASN A 64 8.02 -13.39 -4.17
C ASN A 64 8.33 -12.23 -3.21
N GLU A 65 8.00 -11.02 -3.64
CA GLU A 65 8.13 -9.80 -2.87
C GLU A 65 6.85 -8.96 -3.05
N LEU A 66 6.51 -8.20 -2.02
CA LEU A 66 5.47 -7.18 -2.14
C LEU A 66 6.02 -6.02 -2.96
N GLU A 67 5.19 -5.46 -3.84
CA GLU A 67 5.60 -4.34 -4.67
C GLU A 67 6.07 -3.16 -3.81
N ARG A 68 7.29 -2.71 -4.08
CA ARG A 68 7.84 -1.49 -3.50
C ARG A 68 7.46 -0.34 -4.40
N HIS A 69 6.48 0.46 -3.98
CA HIS A 69 6.36 1.79 -4.57
C HIS A 69 7.60 2.58 -4.16
N ALA A 70 8.26 3.19 -5.14
CA ALA A 70 9.33 4.12 -4.85
C ALA A 70 8.75 5.22 -3.95
N PRO A 71 9.44 5.58 -2.84
CA PRO A 71 9.02 6.72 -2.05
C PRO A 71 8.87 7.93 -2.98
N PRO A 72 7.84 8.77 -2.78
CA PRO A 72 7.66 9.94 -3.60
C PRO A 72 8.97 10.73 -3.62
N SER A 73 9.43 11.11 -4.82
CA SER A 73 10.69 11.83 -4.94
C SER A 73 10.63 13.10 -4.07
N LEU A 74 11.74 13.46 -3.40
CA LEU A 74 11.79 14.68 -2.57
C LEU A 74 11.29 15.92 -3.32
N TRP A 75 11.53 15.99 -4.63
CA TRP A 75 11.01 17.04 -5.50
C TRP A 75 9.49 17.02 -5.66
N LYS A 76 8.88 15.84 -5.75
CA LYS A 76 7.42 15.68 -5.82
C LYS A 76 6.77 16.09 -4.50
N LEU A 77 7.33 15.67 -3.36
CA LEU A 77 6.88 16.08 -2.01
C LEU A 77 6.94 17.61 -1.85
N VAL A 78 8.04 18.23 -2.25
CA VAL A 78 8.18 19.70 -2.24
C VAL A 78 7.13 20.35 -3.13
N LEU A 79 6.86 19.81 -4.33
CA LEU A 79 5.86 20.35 -5.25
C LEU A 79 4.42 20.21 -4.72
N GLU A 80 4.12 19.11 -4.03
CA GLU A 80 2.84 18.87 -3.36
C GLU A 80 2.59 19.88 -2.23
N GLN A 81 3.63 20.30 -1.49
CA GLN A 81 3.50 21.39 -0.52
C GLN A 81 3.07 22.72 -1.16
N PHE A 82 3.45 23.01 -2.41
CA PHE A 82 2.98 24.20 -3.13
C PHE A 82 1.54 24.07 -3.67
N ASN A 83 0.95 22.87 -3.64
CA ASN A 83 -0.47 22.68 -3.97
C ASN A 83 -1.40 22.98 -2.81
N ASP A 84 -0.88 23.11 -1.58
CA ASP A 84 -1.67 23.46 -0.42
C ASP A 84 -2.25 24.88 -0.54
N THR A 85 -3.55 25.01 -0.28
CA THR A 85 -4.30 26.28 -0.39
C THR A 85 -3.70 27.39 0.49
N LEU A 86 -3.29 27.08 1.72
CA LEU A 86 -2.66 28.04 2.62
C LEU A 86 -1.31 28.51 2.07
N VAL A 87 -0.50 27.58 1.55
CA VAL A 87 0.80 27.90 0.94
C VAL A 87 0.63 28.79 -0.29
N ARG A 88 -0.37 28.52 -1.14
CA ARG A 88 -0.68 29.37 -2.30
C ARG A 88 -1.09 30.78 -1.91
N ILE A 89 -1.87 30.93 -0.82
CA ILE A 89 -2.26 32.26 -0.31
C ILE A 89 -1.03 33.03 0.18
N LEU A 90 -0.15 32.37 0.94
CA LEU A 90 1.11 32.97 1.40
C LEU A 90 2.04 33.35 0.24
N LEU A 91 2.11 32.50 -0.80
CA LEU A 91 2.87 32.78 -2.00
C LEU A 91 2.29 33.98 -2.76
N ALA A 92 0.96 34.08 -2.88
CA ALA A 92 0.29 35.23 -3.49
C ALA A 92 0.57 36.52 -2.71
N ALA A 93 0.50 36.48 -1.37
CA ALA A 93 0.84 37.61 -0.52
C ALA A 93 2.33 38.03 -0.67
N ALA A 94 3.24 37.06 -0.77
CA ALA A 94 4.65 37.32 -1.02
C ALA A 94 4.88 37.99 -2.39
N VAL A 95 4.18 37.56 -3.44
CA VAL A 95 4.24 38.17 -4.78
C VAL A 95 3.68 39.59 -4.76
N VAL A 96 2.52 39.82 -4.13
CA VAL A 96 1.93 41.17 -4.01
C VAL A 96 2.87 42.11 -3.23
N SER A 97 3.39 41.67 -2.09
CA SER A 97 4.36 42.45 -1.29
C SER A 97 5.64 42.75 -2.09
N PHE A 98 6.16 41.77 -2.83
CA PHE A 98 7.32 41.97 -3.69
C PHE A 98 7.06 42.98 -4.82
N VAL A 99 5.90 42.92 -5.47
CA VAL A 99 5.50 43.87 -6.52
C VAL A 99 5.36 45.28 -5.94
N LEU A 100 4.71 45.43 -4.78
CA LEU A 100 4.59 46.72 -4.09
C LEU A 100 5.97 47.29 -3.73
N ALA A 101 6.88 46.47 -3.21
CA ALA A 101 8.25 46.88 -2.91
C ALA A 101 9.03 47.35 -4.15
N LEU A 102 8.77 46.78 -5.33
CA LEU A 102 9.37 47.24 -6.59
C LEU A 102 8.79 48.59 -7.05
N TYR A 103 7.49 48.84 -6.84
CA TYR A 103 6.85 50.11 -7.18
C TYR A 103 7.23 51.24 -6.21
N ASP A 104 7.21 50.99 -4.89
CA ASP A 104 7.63 51.97 -3.88
C ASP A 104 9.14 52.27 -3.95
N GLY A 105 9.95 51.31 -4.40
CA GLY A 105 11.38 51.52 -4.65
C GLY A 105 11.71 52.51 -5.79
N ALA A 106 10.70 52.93 -6.58
CA ALA A 106 10.85 53.89 -7.66
C ALA A 106 10.65 55.36 -7.21
N GLU A 107 9.98 55.62 -6.09
CA GLU A 107 9.71 56.97 -5.56
C GLU A 107 10.46 57.24 -4.25
N GLY A 108 11.75 57.56 -4.35
CA GLY A 108 12.45 58.34 -3.31
C GLY A 108 13.15 57.58 -2.18
N GLY A 109 14.49 57.59 -2.24
CA GLY A 109 15.41 57.77 -1.10
C GLY A 109 15.21 57.03 0.22
N GLU A 110 16.08 56.03 0.44
CA GLU A 110 16.51 55.55 1.77
C GLU A 110 15.58 54.66 2.61
N VAL A 111 14.95 53.61 2.05
CA VAL A 111 14.82 52.34 2.80
C VAL A 111 14.87 51.09 1.89
N ARG A 112 15.87 51.01 1.01
CA ARG A 112 16.01 49.89 0.05
C ARG A 112 16.24 48.52 0.68
N ALA A 113 16.66 48.45 1.95
CA ALA A 113 16.92 47.18 2.61
C ALA A 113 15.71 46.60 3.34
N THR A 114 14.78 47.43 3.86
CA THR A 114 13.63 46.93 4.64
C THR A 114 12.47 46.51 3.77
N ALA A 115 12.29 47.11 2.58
CA ALA A 115 11.21 46.77 1.66
C ALA A 115 11.25 45.31 1.18
N PHE A 116 12.44 44.71 1.13
CA PHE A 116 12.60 43.29 0.78
C PHE A 116 12.53 42.35 2.00
N VAL A 117 12.48 42.87 3.23
CA VAL A 117 12.45 42.02 4.44
C VAL A 117 11.14 41.24 4.54
N GLU A 118 9.99 41.88 4.26
CA GLU A 118 8.68 41.21 4.30
C GLU A 118 8.58 40.02 3.33
N PRO A 119 8.83 40.17 2.02
CA PRO A 119 8.85 39.04 1.09
C PRO A 119 9.88 37.97 1.47
N LEU A 120 11.06 38.39 1.95
CA LEU A 120 12.14 37.48 2.34
C LEU A 120 11.75 36.62 3.56
N VAL A 121 11.10 37.21 4.57
CA VAL A 121 10.63 36.49 5.75
C VAL A 121 9.53 35.49 5.39
N ILE A 122 8.56 35.88 4.55
CA ILE A 122 7.50 34.97 4.08
C ILE A 122 8.11 33.81 3.29
N PHE A 123 9.05 34.11 2.39
CA PHE A 123 9.75 33.08 1.63
C PHE A 123 10.56 32.12 2.51
N LEU A 124 11.23 32.64 3.55
CA LEU A 124 11.95 31.82 4.53
C LEU A 124 11.00 30.87 5.29
N ILE A 125 9.84 31.36 5.72
CA ILE A 125 8.81 30.53 6.39
C ILE A 125 8.35 29.39 5.48
N LEU A 126 8.13 29.67 4.19
CA LEU A 126 7.75 28.64 3.20
C LEU A 126 8.83 27.56 3.04
N ILE A 127 10.11 27.96 2.98
CA ILE A 127 11.23 27.01 2.92
C ILE A 127 11.28 26.14 4.18
N VAL A 128 11.17 26.75 5.36
CA VAL A 128 11.18 26.01 6.64
C VAL A 128 10.02 25.01 6.70
N ASN A 129 8.82 25.42 6.31
CA ASN A 129 7.65 24.54 6.28
C ASN A 129 7.83 23.36 5.30
N ALA A 130 8.37 23.62 4.10
CA ALA A 130 8.64 22.56 3.13
C ALA A 130 9.67 21.55 3.66
N VAL A 131 10.75 22.02 4.30
CA VAL A 131 11.77 21.14 4.90
C VAL A 131 11.19 20.30 6.04
N VAL A 132 10.39 20.91 6.92
CA VAL A 132 9.75 20.20 8.03
C VAL A 132 8.74 19.17 7.51
N GLY A 133 7.93 19.52 6.51
CA GLY A 133 6.96 18.61 5.89
C GLY A 133 7.66 17.38 5.29
N VAL A 134 8.69 17.59 4.47
CA VAL A 134 9.48 16.51 3.87
C VAL A 134 10.13 15.61 4.93
N TRP A 135 10.61 16.19 6.04
CA TRP A 135 11.24 15.41 7.10
C TRP A 135 10.25 14.55 7.90
N GLN A 136 9.05 15.08 8.18
CA GLN A 136 8.00 14.33 8.88
C GLN A 136 7.52 13.14 8.04
N GLU A 137 7.33 13.36 6.74
CA GLU A 137 6.87 12.33 5.81
C GLU A 137 7.91 11.23 5.60
N SER A 138 9.18 11.60 5.37
CA SER A 138 10.27 10.63 5.21
C SER A 138 10.51 9.77 6.46
N ASN A 139 10.27 10.30 7.66
CA ASN A 139 10.42 9.53 8.90
C ASN A 139 9.27 8.52 9.09
N ALA A 140 8.05 8.85 8.66
CA ALA A 140 6.91 7.94 8.73
C ALA A 140 7.11 6.73 7.80
N GLU A 141 7.58 6.94 6.57
CA GLU A 141 7.87 5.86 5.62
C GLU A 141 8.96 4.91 6.11
N LYS A 142 10.06 5.45 6.68
CA LYS A 142 11.16 4.63 7.20
C LYS A 142 10.74 3.70 8.34
N ALA A 143 9.86 4.18 9.22
CA ALA A 143 9.32 3.35 10.31
C ALA A 143 8.47 2.19 9.75
N LEU A 144 7.74 2.45 8.66
CA LEU A 144 6.92 1.46 7.98
C LEU A 144 7.80 0.44 7.20
N GLU A 145 8.91 0.87 6.62
CA GLU A 145 9.86 0.00 5.93
C GLU A 145 10.63 -0.93 6.89
N ALA A 146 11.01 -0.45 8.08
CA ALA A 146 11.62 -1.29 9.11
C ALA A 146 10.70 -2.43 9.60
N LEU A 147 9.38 -2.27 9.51
CA LEU A 147 8.41 -3.34 9.79
C LEU A 147 8.34 -4.39 8.66
N LYS A 148 8.66 -4.00 7.42
CA LYS A 148 8.62 -4.87 6.23
C LYS A 148 9.80 -5.84 6.14
N GLU A 149 10.95 -5.50 6.71
CA GLU A 149 12.16 -6.37 6.72
C GLU A 149 12.02 -7.64 7.58
N ILE A 150 10.91 -7.81 8.31
CA ILE A 150 10.63 -9.03 9.10
C ILE A 150 10.10 -10.19 8.21
N GLN A 151 10.25 -10.12 6.88
CA GLN A 151 9.90 -11.22 5.97
C GLN A 151 10.93 -12.35 6.05
N SER A 152 10.42 -13.60 6.12
CA SER A 152 11.21 -14.83 6.28
C SER A 152 12.37 -14.89 5.28
N GLU A 153 13.62 -14.98 5.76
CA GLU A 153 14.77 -14.85 4.84
C GLU A 153 14.95 -16.08 3.94
N HIS A 154 14.63 -17.29 4.44
CA HIS A 154 14.97 -18.53 3.76
C HIS A 154 13.91 -19.62 3.88
N ALA A 155 13.79 -20.44 2.83
CA ALA A 155 12.89 -21.59 2.76
C ALA A 155 13.65 -22.88 2.39
N THR A 156 13.12 -24.03 2.85
CA THR A 156 13.57 -25.36 2.40
C THR A 156 12.66 -25.83 1.28
N VAL A 157 13.19 -25.94 0.07
CA VAL A 157 12.41 -26.31 -1.12
C VAL A 157 12.88 -27.62 -1.72
N LYS A 158 11.98 -28.32 -2.40
CA LYS A 158 12.31 -29.49 -3.22
C LYS A 158 12.39 -29.07 -4.68
N ARG A 159 13.58 -29.12 -5.26
CA ARG A 159 13.83 -28.88 -6.69
C ARG A 159 14.75 -29.97 -7.25
N ASP A 160 14.53 -30.40 -8.47
CA ASP A 160 15.30 -31.46 -9.14
C ASP A 160 15.35 -32.79 -8.35
N GLY A 161 14.29 -33.09 -7.59
CA GLY A 161 14.18 -34.26 -6.73
C GLY A 161 14.99 -34.22 -5.44
N ARG A 162 15.63 -33.08 -5.12
CA ARG A 162 16.45 -32.91 -3.92
C ARG A 162 15.95 -31.76 -3.05
N TRP A 163 16.04 -31.93 -1.75
CA TRP A 163 15.81 -30.84 -0.80
C TRP A 163 16.99 -29.87 -0.84
N LYS A 164 16.71 -28.60 -1.15
CA LYS A 164 17.64 -27.48 -1.11
C LYS A 164 17.25 -26.60 0.08
N HIS A 165 18.17 -26.44 1.03
CA HIS A 165 17.99 -25.56 2.18
C HIS A 165 18.54 -24.16 1.85
N GLY A 166 17.97 -23.14 2.49
CA GLY A 166 18.51 -21.78 2.39
C GLY A 166 18.14 -21.06 1.09
N LEU A 167 17.09 -21.47 0.37
CA LEU A 167 16.62 -20.70 -0.77
C LEU A 167 16.05 -19.37 -0.26
N PRO A 168 16.47 -18.21 -0.78
CA PRO A 168 15.86 -16.93 -0.42
C PRO A 168 14.35 -16.98 -0.67
N ALA A 169 13.56 -16.49 0.29
CA ALA A 169 12.10 -16.49 0.13
C ALA A 169 11.63 -15.69 -1.09
N ARG A 170 12.41 -14.69 -1.51
CA ARG A 170 12.24 -13.91 -2.75
C ARG A 170 12.23 -14.77 -4.02
N ASP A 171 13.00 -15.85 -4.04
CA ASP A 171 13.18 -16.71 -5.23
C ASP A 171 12.18 -17.88 -5.26
N LEU A 172 11.23 -17.91 -4.32
CA LEU A 172 10.10 -18.85 -4.34
C LEU A 172 9.16 -18.50 -5.48
N VAL A 173 8.67 -19.54 -6.14
CA VAL A 173 7.73 -19.41 -7.25
C VAL A 173 6.53 -20.32 -7.04
N ILE A 174 5.42 -19.98 -7.70
CA ILE A 174 4.21 -20.81 -7.73
C ILE A 174 4.58 -22.22 -8.19
N GLY A 175 4.15 -23.24 -7.43
CA GLY A 175 4.45 -24.64 -7.66
C GLY A 175 5.67 -25.19 -6.92
N ASP A 176 6.47 -24.36 -6.25
CA ASP A 176 7.55 -24.88 -5.40
C ASP A 176 6.97 -25.78 -4.29
N ILE A 177 7.66 -26.88 -4.01
CA ILE A 177 7.35 -27.75 -2.88
C ILE A 177 8.22 -27.31 -1.71
N VAL A 178 7.58 -26.91 -0.62
CA VAL A 178 8.24 -26.32 0.55
C VAL A 178 8.00 -27.22 1.76
N GLU A 179 9.05 -27.46 2.54
CA GLU A 179 8.93 -28.05 3.87
C GLU A 179 8.86 -26.92 4.91
N LEU A 180 7.83 -26.96 5.74
CA LEU A 180 7.62 -26.04 6.85
C LEU A 180 7.82 -26.78 8.18
N ARG A 181 8.51 -26.13 9.12
CA ARG A 181 8.84 -26.66 10.45
C ARG A 181 8.44 -25.66 11.53
N VAL A 182 8.41 -26.13 12.77
CA VAL A 182 8.14 -25.27 13.93
C VAL A 182 9.13 -24.12 13.99
N GLY A 183 8.61 -22.91 14.17
CA GLY A 183 9.39 -21.66 14.19
C GLY A 183 9.52 -21.00 12.83
N ASP A 184 9.21 -21.69 11.73
CA ASP A 184 9.29 -21.09 10.40
C ASP A 184 8.17 -20.07 10.21
N LYS A 185 8.54 -18.92 9.66
CA LYS A 185 7.59 -17.94 9.13
C LYS A 185 7.26 -18.34 7.69
N VAL A 186 5.97 -18.49 7.41
CA VAL A 186 5.46 -18.96 6.13
C VAL A 186 5.80 -17.91 5.05
N PRO A 187 6.59 -18.25 4.02
CA PRO A 187 7.12 -17.27 3.08
C PRO A 187 6.17 -16.90 1.92
N ALA A 188 5.18 -17.73 1.63
CA ALA A 188 4.23 -17.57 0.53
C ALA A 188 2.91 -18.26 0.88
N ASP A 189 1.84 -18.02 0.13
CA ASP A 189 0.59 -18.76 0.33
C ASP A 189 0.73 -20.16 -0.26
N MET A 190 0.41 -21.19 0.54
CA MET A 190 0.62 -22.57 0.14
C MET A 190 -0.53 -23.48 0.52
N ARG A 191 -0.69 -24.54 -0.26
CA ARG A 191 -1.58 -25.67 0.01
C ARG A 191 -0.82 -26.79 0.73
N VAL A 192 -1.34 -27.26 1.86
CA VAL A 192 -0.77 -28.39 2.62
C VAL A 192 -0.95 -29.69 1.85
N LEU A 193 0.14 -30.31 1.40
CA LEU A 193 0.10 -31.60 0.71
C LEU A 193 0.07 -32.77 1.69
N GLN A 194 0.94 -32.72 2.69
CA GLN A 194 1.11 -33.79 3.66
C GLN A 194 1.61 -33.23 4.99
N LEU A 195 1.04 -33.71 6.09
CA LEU A 195 1.57 -33.46 7.42
C LEU A 195 2.66 -34.51 7.71
N ILE A 196 3.86 -34.05 8.08
CA ILE A 196 4.95 -34.92 8.54
C ILE A 196 4.71 -35.30 10.01
N SER A 197 4.19 -34.35 10.80
CA SER A 197 3.80 -34.55 12.19
C SER A 197 2.34 -34.96 12.34
N SER A 198 1.95 -35.44 13.53
CA SER A 198 0.55 -35.80 13.82
C SER A 198 -0.42 -34.62 13.76
N THR A 199 0.07 -33.42 14.09
CA THR A 199 -0.69 -32.17 14.05
C THR A 199 0.20 -31.08 13.47
N LEU A 200 -0.41 -30.11 12.77
CA LEU A 200 0.23 -28.88 12.33
C LEU A 200 -0.61 -27.72 12.86
N ARG A 201 0.02 -26.78 13.59
CA ARG A 201 -0.64 -25.59 14.12
C ARG A 201 0.05 -24.34 13.61
N VAL A 202 -0.75 -23.36 13.21
CA VAL A 202 -0.28 -22.10 12.64
C VAL A 202 -0.92 -20.95 13.40
N GLU A 203 -0.10 -19.97 13.78
CA GLU A 203 -0.55 -18.69 14.33
C GLU A 203 -0.83 -17.73 13.18
N GLN A 204 -2.09 -17.34 13.04
CA GLN A 204 -2.57 -16.50 11.95
C GLN A 204 -2.94 -15.07 12.40
N GLY A 205 -2.61 -14.71 13.64
CA GLY A 205 -2.98 -13.42 14.24
C GLY A 205 -2.45 -12.19 13.50
N SER A 206 -1.32 -12.33 12.78
CA SER A 206 -0.80 -11.27 11.91
C SER A 206 -1.72 -10.94 10.73
N LEU A 207 -2.59 -11.86 10.32
CA LEU A 207 -3.48 -11.73 9.17
C LEU A 207 -4.95 -11.61 9.57
N THR A 208 -5.38 -12.31 10.63
CA THR A 208 -6.79 -12.37 11.06
C THR A 208 -7.09 -11.56 12.32
N GLY A 209 -6.06 -11.10 13.05
CA GLY A 209 -6.23 -10.44 14.35
C GLY A 209 -6.58 -11.39 15.51
N GLU A 210 -6.74 -12.69 15.26
CA GLU A 210 -7.06 -13.67 16.29
C GLU A 210 -5.79 -14.29 16.90
N THR A 211 -5.75 -14.37 18.22
CA THR A 211 -4.59 -14.88 18.98
C THR A 211 -4.54 -16.40 19.10
N SER A 212 -5.59 -17.12 18.67
CA SER A 212 -5.62 -18.58 18.76
C SER A 212 -4.92 -19.22 17.55
N SER A 213 -4.13 -20.27 17.80
CA SER A 213 -3.52 -21.04 16.72
C SER A 213 -4.51 -22.05 16.13
N VAL A 214 -4.52 -22.14 14.80
CA VAL A 214 -5.44 -22.97 14.01
C VAL A 214 -4.77 -24.28 13.64
N ASN A 215 -5.48 -25.40 13.80
CA ASN A 215 -5.03 -26.71 13.32
C ASN A 215 -5.18 -26.78 11.80
N LYS A 216 -4.17 -27.32 11.14
CA LYS A 216 -4.14 -27.47 9.68
C LYS A 216 -4.29 -28.92 9.25
N THR A 217 -4.80 -29.14 8.04
CA THR A 217 -5.09 -30.46 7.47
C THR A 217 -4.67 -30.55 6.00
N SER A 218 -4.41 -31.74 5.48
CA SER A 218 -4.21 -31.92 4.03
C SER A 218 -5.53 -32.16 3.27
N HIS A 219 -6.63 -32.41 3.97
CA HIS A 219 -7.93 -32.68 3.34
C HIS A 219 -8.51 -31.42 2.69
N LYS A 220 -9.26 -31.61 1.59
CA LYS A 220 -9.97 -30.52 0.92
C LYS A 220 -11.10 -29.98 1.80
N ILE A 221 -11.37 -28.69 1.69
CA ILE A 221 -12.53 -28.05 2.31
C ILE A 221 -13.69 -28.07 1.30
N HIS A 222 -14.90 -28.41 1.75
CA HIS A 222 -16.03 -28.60 0.83
C HIS A 222 -16.73 -27.31 0.42
N LEU A 223 -16.63 -26.26 1.24
CA LEU A 223 -17.14 -24.94 0.89
C LEU A 223 -16.10 -24.18 0.06
N GLU A 224 -16.52 -23.72 -1.12
CA GLU A 224 -15.71 -22.82 -1.94
C GLU A 224 -15.71 -21.41 -1.36
N ASP A 225 -16.84 -20.95 -0.82
CA ASP A 225 -16.95 -19.70 -0.08
C ASP A 225 -16.58 -19.92 1.39
N THR A 226 -15.33 -19.65 1.73
CA THR A 226 -14.79 -19.88 3.08
C THR A 226 -13.77 -18.81 3.41
N ASP A 227 -13.94 -18.21 4.58
CA ASP A 227 -13.01 -17.23 5.12
C ASP A 227 -11.60 -17.81 5.30
N ILE A 228 -10.60 -16.92 5.39
CA ILE A 228 -9.19 -17.28 5.57
C ILE A 228 -8.99 -18.26 6.74
N GLN A 229 -9.77 -18.11 7.81
CA GLN A 229 -9.73 -18.99 8.98
C GLN A 229 -10.21 -20.42 8.69
N GLY A 230 -11.28 -20.56 7.89
CA GLY A 230 -11.84 -21.87 7.54
C GLY A 230 -11.03 -22.61 6.47
N LYS A 231 -10.08 -21.94 5.81
CA LYS A 231 -9.11 -22.57 4.89
C LYS A 231 -8.03 -23.32 5.68
N GLU A 232 -8.42 -24.31 6.47
CA GLU A 232 -7.54 -25.13 7.33
C GLU A 232 -6.50 -25.93 6.53
N CYS A 233 -6.72 -26.07 5.23
CA CYS A 233 -5.81 -26.79 4.36
C CYS A 233 -4.79 -25.90 3.63
N MET A 234 -4.82 -24.61 3.95
CA MET A 234 -3.91 -23.56 3.46
C MET A 234 -3.08 -22.98 4.60
N VAL A 235 -1.86 -22.57 4.26
CA VAL A 235 -0.99 -21.74 5.10
C VAL A 235 -0.68 -20.45 4.35
N PHE A 236 -0.59 -19.34 5.07
CA PHE A 236 -0.58 -18.01 4.47
C PHE A 236 0.72 -17.28 4.76
N ALA A 237 1.19 -16.49 3.79
CA ALA A 237 2.39 -15.69 3.92
C ALA A 237 2.33 -14.78 5.16
N GLY A 238 3.43 -14.73 5.92
CA GLY A 238 3.54 -13.89 7.12
C GLY A 238 2.97 -14.52 8.41
N THR A 239 2.37 -15.71 8.32
CA THR A 239 1.95 -16.51 9.49
C THR A 239 3.10 -17.37 10.02
N THR A 240 3.01 -17.88 11.25
CA THR A 240 4.10 -18.62 11.90
C THR A 240 3.66 -20.03 12.26
N ILE A 241 4.51 -21.04 11.97
CA ILE A 241 4.26 -22.42 12.39
C ILE A 241 4.60 -22.56 13.87
N VAL A 242 3.60 -22.86 14.70
CA VAL A 242 3.78 -22.99 16.16
C VAL A 242 3.96 -24.45 16.60
N ASN A 243 3.48 -25.41 15.81
CA ASN A 243 3.66 -26.83 16.10
C ASN A 243 3.62 -27.67 14.83
N GLY A 244 4.42 -28.74 14.81
CA GLY A 244 4.46 -29.72 13.74
C GLY A 244 5.32 -29.32 12.53
N SER A 245 5.28 -30.18 11.53
CA SER A 245 5.93 -29.98 10.25
C SER A 245 5.07 -30.55 9.13
N ALA A 246 5.15 -29.93 7.95
CA ALA A 246 4.37 -30.30 6.79
C ALA A 246 5.11 -29.99 5.48
N VAL A 247 4.72 -30.70 4.44
CA VAL A 247 5.09 -30.42 3.06
C VAL A 247 3.92 -29.72 2.39
N CYS A 248 4.21 -28.59 1.76
CA CYS A 248 3.24 -27.73 1.10
C CYS A 248 3.66 -27.43 -0.34
N VAL A 249 2.71 -27.02 -1.18
CA VAL A 249 2.97 -26.47 -2.51
C VAL A 249 2.60 -25.00 -2.56
N VAL A 250 3.48 -24.16 -3.10
CA VAL A 250 3.23 -22.72 -3.25
C VAL A 250 2.12 -22.50 -4.27
N THR A 251 1.09 -21.77 -3.84
CA THR A 251 -0.10 -21.44 -4.65
C THR A 251 -0.16 -19.97 -5.05
N GLY A 252 0.47 -19.07 -4.27
CA GLY A 252 0.53 -17.65 -4.57
C GLY A 252 1.78 -17.01 -3.96
N THR A 253 2.34 -16.03 -4.68
CA THR A 253 3.57 -15.30 -4.31
C THR A 253 3.36 -13.80 -4.48
N GLY A 254 4.14 -12.99 -3.74
CA GLY A 254 4.11 -11.52 -3.85
C GLY A 254 2.72 -10.93 -3.66
N MET A 255 2.31 -10.04 -4.57
CA MET A 255 1.01 -9.36 -4.52
C MET A 255 -0.20 -10.30 -4.66
N ALA A 256 -0.02 -11.52 -5.17
CA ALA A 256 -1.11 -12.51 -5.30
C ALA A 256 -1.45 -13.24 -3.98
N THR A 257 -0.62 -13.08 -2.94
CA THR A 257 -0.89 -13.63 -1.60
C THR A 257 -1.99 -12.87 -0.88
N GLU A 258 -2.61 -13.44 0.16
CA GLU A 258 -3.62 -12.73 0.96
C GLU A 258 -3.04 -11.47 1.63
N ILE A 259 -1.79 -11.52 2.12
CA ILE A 259 -1.11 -10.33 2.65
C ILE A 259 -0.80 -9.30 1.55
N GLY A 260 -0.53 -9.77 0.32
CA GLY A 260 -0.36 -8.91 -0.86
C GLY A 260 -1.63 -8.19 -1.28
N LYS A 261 -2.78 -8.87 -1.25
CA LYS A 261 -4.09 -8.26 -1.49
C LYS A 261 -4.41 -7.18 -0.45
N ILE A 262 -4.16 -7.47 0.83
CA ILE A 262 -4.32 -6.48 1.92
C ILE A 262 -3.39 -5.29 1.68
N HIS A 263 -2.14 -5.52 1.25
CA HIS A 263 -1.19 -4.45 0.92
C HIS A 263 -1.71 -3.56 -0.22
N SER A 264 -2.28 -4.15 -1.29
CA SER A 264 -2.89 -3.38 -2.39
C SER A 264 -4.07 -2.53 -1.91
N GLN A 265 -4.95 -3.11 -1.11
CA GLN A 265 -6.13 -2.42 -0.59
C GLN A 265 -5.77 -1.25 0.33
N ILE A 266 -4.79 -1.44 1.22
CA ILE A 266 -4.28 -0.36 2.09
C ILE A 266 -3.66 0.75 1.23
N GLN A 267 -2.92 0.38 0.17
CA GLN A 267 -2.29 1.34 -0.72
C GLN A 267 -3.30 2.13 -1.54
N GLU A 268 -4.34 1.47 -2.08
CA GLU A 268 -5.44 2.14 -2.79
C GLU A 268 -6.17 3.11 -1.87
N ALA A 269 -6.51 2.67 -0.65
CA ALA A 269 -7.14 3.51 0.36
C ALA A 269 -6.24 4.67 0.83
N SER A 270 -4.92 4.51 0.79
CA SER A 270 -3.96 5.58 1.12
C SER A 270 -3.81 6.62 0.01
N GLN A 271 -4.09 6.25 -1.25
CA GLN A 271 -4.07 7.19 -2.38
C GLN A 271 -5.34 8.04 -2.44
N GLU A 272 -6.44 7.54 -1.87
CA GLU A 272 -7.61 8.35 -1.50
C GLU A 272 -7.27 9.18 -0.26
N GLU A 273 -6.34 10.13 -0.40
CA GLU A 273 -6.06 11.14 0.61
C GLU A 273 -7.26 12.08 0.75
N ASP A 274 -8.29 11.60 1.42
CA ASP A 274 -9.39 12.44 1.86
C ASP A 274 -8.83 13.38 2.94
N ASP A 275 -8.76 14.69 2.64
CA ASP A 275 -8.26 15.70 3.57
C ASP A 275 -8.84 15.46 4.97
N THR A 276 -7.98 15.43 5.99
CA THR A 276 -8.44 15.17 7.37
C THR A 276 -9.55 16.16 7.76
N PRO A 277 -10.53 15.76 8.60
CA PRO A 277 -11.63 16.64 8.99
C PRO A 277 -11.18 18.01 9.53
N LEU A 278 -10.03 18.04 10.22
CA LEU A 278 -9.41 19.27 10.70
C LEU A 278 -8.85 20.13 9.56
N LYS A 279 -8.17 19.51 8.58
CA LYS A 279 -7.65 20.20 7.39
C LYS A 279 -8.77 20.78 6.53
N LYS A 280 -9.87 20.04 6.33
CA LYS A 280 -11.09 20.56 5.67
C LYS A 280 -11.64 21.79 6.38
N LYS A 281 -11.77 21.75 7.73
CA LYS A 281 -12.24 22.90 8.53
C LYS A 281 -11.29 24.09 8.47
N LEU A 282 -9.98 23.86 8.54
CA LEU A 282 -8.99 24.93 8.41
C LEU A 282 -9.07 25.59 7.03
N ASN A 283 -9.18 24.81 5.95
CA ASN A 283 -9.35 25.33 4.60
C ASN A 283 -10.65 26.15 4.44
N GLU A 284 -11.76 25.73 5.06
CA GLU A 284 -13.00 26.52 5.13
C GLU A 284 -12.81 27.86 5.85
N PHE A 285 -12.16 27.86 7.03
CA PHE A 285 -11.88 29.09 7.79
C PHE A 285 -10.98 30.05 7.02
N VAL A 286 -9.97 29.51 6.34
CA VAL A 286 -9.03 30.28 5.52
C VAL A 286 -9.76 30.91 4.34
N ALA A 287 -10.59 30.14 3.64
CA ALA A 287 -11.39 30.66 2.54
C ALA A 287 -12.33 31.78 3.00
N LEU A 288 -12.98 31.62 4.15
CA LEU A 288 -13.83 32.64 4.76
C LEU A 288 -13.03 33.91 5.12
N ALA A 289 -11.85 33.75 5.73
CA ALA A 289 -11.00 34.86 6.11
C ALA A 289 -10.52 35.66 4.88
N VAL A 290 -10.11 34.96 3.81
CA VAL A 290 -9.69 35.60 2.55
C VAL A 290 -10.85 36.34 1.88
N ALA A 291 -12.06 35.76 1.87
CA ALA A 291 -13.25 36.40 1.31
C ALA A 291 -13.67 37.68 2.05
N ALA A 292 -13.35 37.79 3.35
CA ALA A 292 -13.66 38.97 4.16
C ALA A 292 -12.69 40.16 3.97
N ILE A 293 -11.49 39.93 3.42
CA ILE A 293 -10.46 40.97 3.19
C ILE A 293 -10.98 42.15 2.33
N PRO A 294 -11.63 41.93 1.16
CA PRO A 294 -12.12 43.04 0.34
C PRO A 294 -13.23 43.87 1.00
N GLU A 295 -14.00 43.33 1.95
CA GLU A 295 -15.01 44.09 2.70
C GLU A 295 -14.41 44.90 3.87
N GLY A 296 -13.34 44.40 4.48
CA GLY A 296 -12.63 45.09 5.57
C GLY A 296 -11.72 46.23 5.11
N LEU A 297 -11.14 46.12 3.90
CA LEU A 297 -10.19 47.10 3.37
C LEU A 297 -10.77 48.53 3.27
N PRO A 298 -12.01 48.76 2.78
CA PRO A 298 -12.63 50.08 2.76
C PRO A 298 -12.86 50.65 4.16
N ALA A 299 -13.23 49.82 5.13
CA ALA A 299 -13.46 50.25 6.51
C ALA A 299 -12.16 50.70 7.19
N VAL A 300 -11.07 49.95 7.00
CA VAL A 300 -9.74 50.32 7.53
C VAL A 300 -9.21 51.59 6.87
N ILE A 301 -9.31 51.71 5.54
CA ILE A 301 -8.90 52.92 4.81
C ILE A 301 -9.71 54.15 5.28
N THR A 302 -11.03 54.01 5.44
CA THR A 302 -11.91 55.10 5.91
C THR A 302 -11.55 55.52 7.34
N THR A 303 -11.23 54.58 8.22
CA THR A 303 -10.88 54.87 9.61
C THR A 303 -9.50 55.54 9.71
N CYS A 304 -8.53 55.11 8.92
CA CYS A 304 -7.21 55.76 8.84
C CYS A 304 -7.30 57.17 8.25
N LEU A 305 -8.13 57.38 7.22
CA LEU A 305 -8.38 58.73 6.65
C LEU A 305 -9.18 59.64 7.61
N ALA A 306 -9.98 59.08 8.51
CA ALA A 306 -10.74 59.84 9.49
C ALA A 306 -9.94 60.21 10.76
N LEU A 307 -8.81 59.53 11.01
CA LEU A 307 -7.94 59.73 12.18
C LEU A 307 -6.67 60.53 11.87
N GLY A 308 -6.37 60.81 10.60
CA GLY A 308 -5.29 61.71 10.15
C GLY A 308 -5.84 63.06 9.71
#